data_AF-A0A7Y0W312-F1
#
_entry.id   AF-A0A7Y0W312-F1
#
_cell.length_a   1.000
_cell.length_b   1.000
_cell.length_c   1.000
_cell.angle_alpha   90.00
_cell.angle_beta   90.00
_cell.angle_gamma   90.00
#
_symmetry.space_group_name_H-M   'P 1'
#
loop_
_entity.id
_entity.type
_entity.pdbx_description
1 polymer ?
#
loop_
_entity_poly.entity_id
_entity_poly.type
_entity_poly.pdbx_seq_one_letter_code
_entity_poly.pdbx_strand_id
1 'polypeptide(L)'
;MANLENEFILIAGSISKKTEKATIDFAHDFTRAVTKSVLAAQGGLVVYLAGCPTNEGGDALTFDWTVAYEAEILLAGSPPARQLKIVTSKLAMQKKMTPEQRMFIRRLSAANFAEIIYLEDDVVTGGNIGDEQVEFATAIIALGGGKGVSDRARKMRKRKLPVLPFDLHLGGFSEDGQGALGLHANFFKEPLTLFPFTGEQVKGRLDSMSLQEPLHSLDKLADLSVEMFQDEIVAREATRSPDLLVITAIAIELAAAKKMFGVGEDVPTRFTAHGVHYWPVTIQRPDGPLSCVIASLGNAGNVNATAITTLLLSELKPKKVLMMGIAAGRRKKLSLGEVILSERVVYYEGAAALAGGKLAARPEMPRPGLSTQQDLNAYFATASLPDRLQDHANKLGFAMPIASIAGEVAAQLKVSPATIASGELLIRDPKLFESFQGIHDKAVVAEMEAYGVFDACDKQNVPVIVVRGISDYGDKTKDNTFHKVASEAAAIVTLDYAIHGWSRRPAL
;
A
#
# COMPACT_ATOMS: atom_id res chain seq x y z
N MET A 1 -7.09 -3.84 -20.39
CA MET A 1 -7.66 -2.49 -20.21
C MET A 1 -6.96 -1.87 -19.02
N ALA A 2 -6.73 -0.55 -19.04
CA ALA A 2 -6.22 0.17 -17.87
C ALA A 2 -7.16 0.00 -16.67
N ASN A 3 -6.63 0.04 -15.44
CA ASN A 3 -7.39 -0.13 -14.20
C ASN A 3 -7.03 0.96 -13.19
N LEU A 4 -7.91 1.96 -13.10
CA LEU A 4 -7.82 3.13 -12.24
C LEU A 4 -8.64 2.97 -10.95
N GLU A 5 -8.84 1.75 -10.47
CA GLU A 5 -9.60 1.51 -9.23
C GLU A 5 -9.04 2.35 -8.05
N ASN A 6 -9.93 3.09 -7.38
CA ASN A 6 -9.63 4.05 -6.31
C ASN A 6 -8.86 5.33 -6.72
N GLU A 7 -8.65 5.57 -8.01
CA GLU A 7 -7.99 6.77 -8.52
C GLU A 7 -9.04 7.78 -9.02
N PHE A 8 -8.81 9.06 -8.76
CA PHE A 8 -9.76 10.13 -9.06
C PHE A 8 -9.12 11.22 -9.91
N ILE A 9 -9.63 11.41 -11.13
CA ILE A 9 -9.08 12.36 -12.09
C ILE A 9 -9.88 13.67 -12.04
N LEU A 10 -9.16 14.79 -11.97
CA LEU A 10 -9.73 16.14 -12.07
C LEU A 10 -9.42 16.73 -13.45
N ILE A 11 -10.46 17.11 -14.20
CA ILE A 11 -10.30 17.90 -15.42
C ILE A 11 -10.34 19.38 -15.03
N ALA A 12 -9.16 19.99 -14.89
CA ALA A 12 -9.01 21.37 -14.47
C ALA A 12 -8.92 22.29 -15.69
N GLY A 13 -9.94 23.13 -15.88
CA GLY A 13 -9.98 23.99 -17.05
C GLY A 13 -11.12 25.01 -17.05
N SER A 14 -10.92 26.09 -17.81
CA SER A 14 -11.98 27.05 -18.13
C SER A 14 -11.69 27.69 -19.48
N ILE A 15 -12.70 28.23 -20.12
CA ILE A 15 -12.61 28.74 -21.49
C ILE A 15 -12.80 30.27 -21.48
N SER A 16 -12.04 30.99 -22.30
CA SER A 16 -12.26 32.43 -22.53
C SER A 16 -13.59 32.65 -23.23
N LYS A 17 -14.29 33.72 -22.87
CA LYS A 17 -15.52 34.17 -23.53
C LYS A 17 -15.34 34.49 -25.02
N LYS A 18 -14.10 34.72 -25.46
CA LYS A 18 -13.73 35.06 -26.85
C LYS A 18 -13.48 33.82 -27.72
N THR A 19 -13.50 32.62 -27.13
CA THR A 19 -13.21 31.38 -27.84
C THR A 19 -14.34 31.04 -28.80
N GLU A 20 -14.00 30.63 -30.02
CA GLU A 20 -14.98 30.25 -31.03
C GLU A 20 -15.74 28.98 -30.63
N LYS A 21 -17.03 28.94 -30.96
CA LYS A 21 -17.93 27.83 -30.60
C LYS A 21 -17.40 26.47 -31.01
N ALA A 22 -16.82 26.34 -32.21
CA ALA A 22 -16.27 25.06 -32.68
C ALA A 22 -15.16 24.52 -31.75
N THR A 23 -14.33 25.41 -31.20
CA THR A 23 -13.26 25.02 -30.25
C THR A 23 -13.84 24.71 -28.86
N ILE A 24 -14.90 25.42 -28.45
CA ILE A 24 -15.64 25.12 -27.22
C ILE A 24 -16.26 23.72 -27.30
N ASP A 25 -16.98 23.42 -28.38
CA ASP A 25 -17.63 22.14 -28.62
C ASP A 25 -16.59 21.00 -28.62
N PHE A 26 -15.47 21.20 -29.33
CA PHE A 26 -14.36 20.25 -29.37
C PHE A 26 -13.77 19.94 -27.97
N ALA A 27 -13.58 20.97 -27.14
CA ALA A 27 -13.08 20.78 -25.77
C ALA A 27 -14.07 19.99 -24.88
N HIS A 28 -15.37 20.23 -25.04
CA HIS A 28 -16.40 19.47 -24.33
C HIS A 28 -16.50 18.04 -24.85
N ASP A 29 -16.34 17.80 -26.15
CA ASP A 29 -16.31 16.45 -26.72
C ASP A 29 -15.11 15.65 -26.22
N PHE A 30 -13.93 16.28 -26.13
CA PHE A 30 -12.77 15.65 -25.50
C PHE A 30 -13.01 15.34 -24.02
N THR A 31 -13.63 16.25 -23.29
CA THR A 31 -14.01 16.04 -21.88
C THR A 31 -14.95 14.84 -21.73
N ARG A 32 -15.92 14.66 -22.64
CA ARG A 32 -16.80 13.48 -22.66
C ARG A 32 -16.03 12.20 -22.95
N ALA A 33 -15.13 12.22 -23.93
CA ALA A 33 -14.28 11.07 -24.27
C ALA A 33 -13.43 10.63 -23.07
N VAL A 34 -12.75 11.58 -22.41
CA VAL A 34 -11.99 11.32 -21.17
C VAL A 34 -12.89 10.73 -20.08
N THR A 35 -14.07 11.30 -19.87
CA THR A 35 -15.01 10.80 -18.85
C THR A 35 -15.38 9.35 -19.11
N LYS A 36 -15.67 8.98 -20.37
CA LYS A 36 -15.92 7.58 -20.76
C LYS A 36 -14.74 6.66 -20.47
N SER A 37 -13.54 7.04 -20.92
CA SER A 37 -12.34 6.21 -20.76
C SER A 37 -11.97 6.01 -19.28
N VAL A 38 -12.10 7.05 -18.44
CA VAL A 38 -11.83 6.96 -17.00
C VAL A 38 -12.81 6.01 -16.30
N LEU A 39 -14.11 6.15 -16.57
CA LEU A 39 -15.14 5.30 -15.95
C LEU A 39 -15.06 3.85 -16.45
N ALA A 40 -14.73 3.64 -17.73
CA ALA A 40 -14.50 2.32 -18.31
C ALA A 40 -13.28 1.61 -17.68
N ALA A 41 -12.26 2.38 -17.27
CA ALA A 41 -11.11 1.91 -16.52
C ALA A 41 -11.37 1.78 -15.01
N GLN A 42 -12.63 1.84 -14.55
CA GLN A 42 -13.03 1.81 -13.12
C GLN A 42 -12.49 2.95 -12.25
N GLY A 43 -12.02 4.04 -12.88
CA GLY A 43 -11.61 5.25 -12.18
C GLY A 43 -12.79 6.14 -11.80
N GLY A 44 -12.52 7.14 -10.95
CA GLY A 44 -13.47 8.19 -10.59
C GLY A 44 -13.07 9.56 -11.11
N LEU A 45 -13.99 10.53 -11.05
CA LEU A 45 -13.71 11.93 -11.36
C LEU A 45 -14.08 12.87 -10.21
N VAL A 46 -13.34 13.98 -10.10
CA VAL A 46 -13.61 15.07 -9.18
C VAL A 46 -14.17 16.26 -9.96
N VAL A 47 -15.30 16.79 -9.51
CA VAL A 47 -15.97 17.95 -10.13
C VAL A 47 -16.36 18.98 -9.08
N TYR A 48 -16.35 20.26 -9.45
CA TYR A 48 -16.96 21.33 -8.66
C TYR A 48 -18.27 21.78 -9.31
N LEU A 49 -19.39 21.44 -8.69
CA LEU A 49 -20.70 21.85 -9.20
C LEU A 49 -21.17 23.11 -8.48
N ALA A 50 -21.35 24.18 -9.25
CA ALA A 50 -22.00 25.43 -8.86
C ALA A 50 -22.88 25.92 -10.01
N GLY A 51 -22.81 27.20 -10.38
CA GLY A 51 -23.41 27.68 -11.63
C GLY A 51 -22.62 27.21 -12.85
N CYS A 52 -23.28 27.15 -14.00
CA CYS A 52 -22.63 26.88 -15.29
C CYS A 52 -22.37 28.22 -15.99
N PRO A 53 -21.15 28.78 -15.96
CA PRO A 53 -20.85 30.01 -16.68
C PRO A 53 -20.93 29.78 -18.18
N THR A 54 -21.62 30.68 -18.90
CA THR A 54 -21.76 30.62 -20.36
C THR A 54 -21.23 31.88 -21.05
N ASN A 55 -20.92 31.79 -22.33
CA ASN A 55 -20.72 32.95 -23.20
C ASN A 55 -22.09 33.57 -23.62
N GLU A 56 -22.06 34.60 -24.47
CA GLU A 56 -23.28 35.24 -25.00
C GLU A 56 -24.11 34.29 -25.88
N GLY A 57 -23.47 33.31 -26.52
CA GLY A 57 -24.12 32.26 -27.29
C GLY A 57 -24.74 31.14 -26.46
N GLY A 58 -24.59 31.18 -25.13
CA GLY A 58 -25.08 30.14 -24.21
C GLY A 58 -24.17 28.92 -24.08
N ASP A 59 -22.97 28.92 -24.68
CA ASP A 59 -22.02 27.80 -24.61
C ASP A 59 -21.32 27.77 -23.25
N ALA A 60 -21.20 26.59 -22.64
CA ALA A 60 -20.59 26.42 -21.32
C ALA A 60 -19.06 26.66 -21.35
N LEU A 61 -18.56 27.38 -20.35
CA LEU A 61 -17.15 27.80 -20.26
C LEU A 61 -16.33 27.01 -19.23
N THR A 62 -16.91 25.97 -18.64
CA THR A 62 -16.28 25.08 -17.65
C THR A 62 -16.72 23.64 -17.89
N PHE A 63 -15.91 22.68 -17.48
CA PHE A 63 -16.08 21.25 -17.82
C PHE A 63 -16.84 20.43 -16.76
N ASP A 64 -17.02 20.94 -15.53
CA ASP A 64 -17.57 20.19 -14.40
C ASP A 64 -18.97 19.60 -14.67
N TRP A 65 -19.86 20.41 -15.27
CA TRP A 65 -21.21 19.96 -15.64
C TRP A 65 -21.18 18.95 -16.80
N THR A 66 -20.26 19.09 -17.75
CA THR A 66 -20.07 18.14 -18.86
C THR A 66 -19.67 16.76 -18.34
N VAL A 67 -18.71 16.70 -17.40
CA VAL A 67 -18.32 15.46 -16.72
C VAL A 67 -19.50 14.83 -16.00
N ALA A 68 -20.24 15.63 -15.22
CA ALA A 68 -21.35 15.11 -14.42
C ALA A 68 -22.47 14.52 -15.30
N TYR A 69 -22.87 15.23 -16.37
CA TYR A 69 -23.90 14.73 -17.28
C TYR A 69 -23.46 13.49 -18.05
N GLU A 70 -22.21 13.46 -18.53
CA GLU A 70 -21.69 12.28 -19.23
C GLU A 70 -21.62 11.05 -18.32
N ALA A 71 -21.20 11.25 -17.07
CA ALA A 71 -21.19 10.18 -16.08
C ALA A 71 -22.59 9.66 -15.74
N GLU A 72 -23.63 10.51 -15.77
CA GLU A 72 -25.03 10.06 -15.60
C GLU A 72 -25.50 9.18 -16.77
N ILE A 73 -25.12 9.51 -18.01
CA ILE A 73 -25.48 8.69 -19.18
C ILE A 73 -24.93 7.25 -19.04
N LEU A 74 -23.74 7.12 -18.46
CA LEU A 74 -23.04 5.84 -18.29
C LEU A 74 -23.54 5.01 -17.10
N LEU A 75 -24.38 5.58 -16.22
CA LEU A 75 -24.98 4.87 -15.07
C LEU A 75 -25.92 3.72 -15.45
N ALA A 76 -26.44 3.70 -16.68
CA ALA A 76 -27.43 2.72 -17.12
C ALA A 76 -26.91 1.26 -17.22
N GLY A 77 -25.60 1.02 -17.02
CA GLY A 77 -24.94 -0.26 -17.30
C GLY A 77 -24.41 -1.10 -16.11
N SER A 78 -24.76 -0.77 -14.85
CA SER A 78 -24.17 -1.34 -13.60
C SER A 78 -22.69 -0.98 -13.34
N PRO A 79 -22.36 0.28 -12.99
CA PRO A 79 -21.03 0.65 -12.54
C PRO A 79 -20.80 0.37 -11.04
N PRO A 80 -19.54 0.21 -10.59
CA PRO A 80 -19.19 0.08 -9.18
C PRO A 80 -19.56 1.34 -8.37
N ALA A 81 -19.67 1.19 -7.04
CA ALA A 81 -20.05 2.28 -6.14
C ALA A 81 -19.01 3.42 -6.13
N ARG A 82 -19.48 4.68 -6.11
CA ARG A 82 -18.71 5.94 -5.87
C ARG A 82 -17.67 6.35 -6.92
N GLN A 83 -18.09 6.60 -8.15
CA GLN A 83 -17.20 7.08 -9.23
C GLN A 83 -17.16 8.62 -9.39
N LEU A 84 -18.00 9.38 -8.69
CA LEU A 84 -17.93 10.85 -8.67
C LEU A 84 -17.71 11.42 -7.28
N LYS A 85 -16.80 12.39 -7.18
CA LYS A 85 -16.68 13.27 -6.02
C LYS A 85 -17.11 14.68 -6.41
N ILE A 86 -18.23 15.13 -5.85
CA ILE A 86 -18.86 16.41 -6.15
C ILE A 86 -18.54 17.39 -5.02
N VAL A 87 -17.63 18.33 -5.28
CA VAL A 87 -17.38 19.46 -4.39
C VAL A 87 -18.42 20.54 -4.67
N THR A 88 -19.11 21.02 -3.63
CA THR A 88 -20.09 22.12 -3.74
C THR A 88 -20.27 22.83 -2.41
N SER A 89 -21.14 23.85 -2.36
CA SER A 89 -21.56 24.51 -1.11
C SER A 89 -23.08 24.64 -1.08
N LYS A 90 -23.66 24.73 0.12
CA LYS A 90 -25.12 24.88 0.25
C LYS A 90 -25.59 26.19 -0.39
N LEU A 91 -24.83 27.27 -0.20
CA LEU A 91 -25.08 28.55 -0.83
C LEU A 91 -25.01 28.48 -2.36
N ALA A 92 -24.00 27.79 -2.92
CA ALA A 92 -23.87 27.62 -4.36
C ALA A 92 -25.05 26.83 -4.94
N MET A 93 -25.46 25.74 -4.29
CA MET A 93 -26.63 24.96 -4.71
C MET A 93 -27.91 25.79 -4.68
N GLN A 94 -28.10 26.65 -3.66
CA GLN A 94 -29.30 27.47 -3.55
C GLN A 94 -29.33 28.64 -4.54
N LYS A 95 -28.21 29.37 -4.67
CA LYS A 95 -28.16 30.64 -5.42
C LYS A 95 -27.75 30.50 -6.88
N LYS A 96 -26.99 29.47 -7.24
CA LYS A 96 -26.36 29.35 -8.57
C LYS A 96 -26.85 28.18 -9.41
N MET A 97 -27.65 27.27 -8.83
CA MET A 97 -28.18 26.11 -9.54
C MET A 97 -29.70 26.17 -9.72
N THR A 98 -30.19 25.57 -10.79
CA THR A 98 -31.63 25.37 -11.01
C THR A 98 -32.18 24.23 -10.14
N PRO A 99 -33.51 24.14 -9.92
CA PRO A 99 -34.13 22.99 -9.25
C PRO A 99 -33.73 21.64 -9.87
N GLU A 100 -33.65 21.57 -11.20
CA GLU A 100 -33.31 20.36 -11.96
C GLU A 100 -31.88 19.94 -11.68
N GLN A 101 -30.93 20.88 -11.68
CA GLN A 101 -29.53 20.64 -11.32
C GLN A 101 -29.37 20.13 -9.88
N ARG A 102 -30.11 20.71 -8.93
CA ARG A 102 -30.11 20.23 -7.54
C ARG A 102 -30.69 18.82 -7.42
N MET A 103 -31.78 18.53 -8.14
CA MET A 103 -32.38 17.20 -8.17
C MET A 103 -31.43 16.17 -8.78
N PHE A 104 -30.74 16.53 -9.87
CA PHE A 104 -29.72 15.71 -10.52
C PHE A 104 -28.62 15.28 -9.54
N ILE A 105 -28.01 16.22 -8.80
CA ILE A 105 -26.96 15.91 -7.81
C ILE A 105 -27.50 14.96 -6.73
N ARG A 106 -28.73 15.19 -6.25
CA ARG A 106 -29.36 14.35 -5.24
C ARG A 106 -29.63 12.93 -5.76
N ARG A 107 -30.00 12.76 -7.04
CA ARG A 107 -30.18 11.44 -7.65
C ARG A 107 -28.86 10.67 -7.70
N LEU A 108 -27.77 11.29 -8.15
CA LEU A 108 -26.46 10.64 -8.21
C LEU A 108 -25.99 10.18 -6.82
N SER A 109 -26.24 10.99 -5.79
CA SER A 109 -25.93 10.62 -4.41
C SER A 109 -26.82 9.50 -3.89
N ALA A 110 -28.14 9.55 -4.14
CA ALA A 110 -29.06 8.49 -3.74
C ALA A 110 -28.76 7.15 -4.42
N ALA A 111 -28.20 7.18 -5.63
CA ALA A 111 -27.73 5.99 -6.35
C ALA A 111 -26.36 5.46 -5.85
N ASN A 112 -25.77 6.06 -4.82
CA ASN A 112 -24.39 5.77 -4.34
C ASN A 112 -23.30 5.91 -5.42
N PHE A 113 -23.59 6.69 -6.47
CA PHE A 113 -22.63 6.94 -7.55
C PHE A 113 -21.75 8.15 -7.27
N ALA A 114 -22.31 9.18 -6.62
CA ALA A 114 -21.59 10.39 -6.26
C ALA A 114 -21.52 10.58 -4.73
N GLU A 115 -20.34 10.93 -4.24
CA GLU A 115 -20.11 11.46 -2.91
C GLU A 115 -20.16 12.99 -2.98
N ILE A 116 -21.00 13.62 -2.14
CA ILE A 116 -21.13 15.09 -2.09
C ILE A 116 -20.28 15.62 -0.95
N ILE A 117 -19.39 16.55 -1.27
CA ILE A 117 -18.42 17.16 -0.37
C ILE A 117 -18.80 18.63 -0.24
N TYR A 118 -19.27 19.01 0.94
CA TYR A 118 -19.77 20.36 1.21
C TYR A 118 -18.68 21.23 1.81
N LEU A 119 -18.34 22.30 1.08
CA LEU A 119 -17.59 23.43 1.59
C LEU A 119 -18.45 24.27 2.53
N GLU A 120 -17.83 24.75 3.62
CA GLU A 120 -18.43 25.76 4.49
C GLU A 120 -18.63 27.06 3.72
N ASP A 121 -19.85 27.62 3.77
CA ASP A 121 -20.24 28.75 2.92
C ASP A 121 -19.38 30.01 3.17
N ASP A 122 -18.88 30.20 4.40
CA ASP A 122 -18.07 31.36 4.81
C ASP A 122 -16.63 31.34 4.25
N VAL A 123 -16.18 30.20 3.73
CA VAL A 123 -14.81 30.02 3.21
C VAL A 123 -14.78 29.68 1.73
N VAL A 124 -15.90 29.82 1.00
CA VAL A 124 -15.95 29.52 -0.45
C VAL A 124 -15.18 30.58 -1.23
N THR A 125 -13.92 30.31 -1.51
CA THR A 125 -13.06 31.08 -2.41
C THR A 125 -12.56 30.20 -3.55
N GLY A 126 -12.12 30.81 -4.66
CA GLY A 126 -11.54 30.04 -5.78
C GLY A 126 -10.32 29.20 -5.36
N GLY A 127 -9.56 29.67 -4.38
CA GLY A 127 -8.43 28.95 -3.79
C GLY A 127 -8.88 27.71 -3.03
N ASN A 128 -9.82 27.88 -2.09
CA ASN A 128 -10.32 26.80 -1.22
C ASN A 128 -11.09 25.73 -2.03
N ILE A 129 -11.84 26.13 -3.07
CA ILE A 129 -12.43 25.19 -4.02
C ILE A 129 -11.34 24.35 -4.68
N GLY A 130 -10.25 24.98 -5.11
CA GLY A 130 -9.11 24.29 -5.70
C GLY A 130 -8.38 23.38 -4.71
N ASP A 131 -8.31 23.76 -3.43
CA ASP A 131 -7.75 22.91 -2.36
C ASP A 131 -8.56 21.64 -2.16
N GLU A 132 -9.88 21.75 -1.99
CA GLU A 132 -10.77 20.58 -1.88
C GLU A 132 -10.71 19.69 -3.13
N GLN A 133 -10.80 20.26 -4.33
CA GLN A 133 -10.72 19.45 -5.56
C GLN A 133 -9.39 18.68 -5.64
N VAL A 134 -8.28 19.34 -5.29
CA VAL A 134 -6.97 18.71 -5.30
C VAL A 134 -6.88 17.64 -4.22
N GLU A 135 -7.41 17.86 -3.02
CA GLU A 135 -7.37 16.89 -1.91
C GLU A 135 -7.79 15.49 -2.37
N PHE A 136 -8.91 15.42 -3.11
CA PHE A 136 -9.47 14.17 -3.61
C PHE A 136 -8.94 13.72 -4.97
N ALA A 137 -8.26 14.59 -5.73
CA ALA A 137 -7.69 14.23 -7.01
C ALA A 137 -6.37 13.47 -6.85
N THR A 138 -6.20 12.41 -7.62
CA THR A 138 -4.95 11.65 -7.73
C THR A 138 -4.21 11.92 -9.05
N ALA A 139 -4.88 12.51 -10.03
CA ALA A 139 -4.28 13.06 -11.24
C ALA A 139 -5.09 14.27 -11.76
N ILE A 140 -4.43 15.15 -12.52
CA ILE A 140 -5.09 16.27 -13.21
C ILE A 140 -4.89 16.17 -14.71
N ILE A 141 -5.96 16.43 -15.48
CA ILE A 141 -5.86 16.85 -16.88
C ILE A 141 -6.06 18.38 -16.91
N ALA A 142 -5.11 19.11 -17.46
CA ALA A 142 -5.20 20.57 -17.59
C ALA A 142 -5.62 20.94 -19.01
N LEU A 143 -6.76 21.64 -19.13
CA LEU A 143 -7.37 22.01 -20.41
C LEU A 143 -7.77 23.51 -20.39
N GLY A 144 -6.98 24.37 -21.02
CA GLY A 144 -7.16 25.82 -20.95
C GLY A 144 -6.93 26.43 -19.57
N GLY A 145 -7.73 27.43 -19.23
CA GLY A 145 -7.68 28.17 -17.97
C GLY A 145 -6.53 29.16 -17.82
N GLY A 146 -6.41 29.70 -16.61
CA GLY A 146 -5.39 30.69 -16.23
C GLY A 146 -4.70 30.31 -14.93
N LYS A 147 -4.49 31.28 -14.03
CA LYS A 147 -3.75 31.07 -12.76
C LYS A 147 -4.37 29.98 -11.88
N GLY A 148 -5.69 29.83 -11.89
CA GLY A 148 -6.38 28.80 -11.11
C GLY A 148 -6.04 27.36 -11.52
N VAL A 149 -5.75 27.11 -12.81
CA VAL A 149 -5.30 25.79 -13.29
C VAL A 149 -3.84 25.58 -12.90
N SER A 150 -2.98 26.59 -13.08
CA SER A 150 -1.57 26.54 -12.68
C SER A 150 -1.40 26.33 -11.18
N ASP A 151 -2.26 26.93 -10.34
CA ASP A 151 -2.24 26.74 -8.88
C ASP A 151 -2.61 25.30 -8.48
N ARG A 152 -3.67 24.72 -9.07
CA ARG A 152 -4.03 23.30 -8.86
C ARG A 152 -2.89 22.37 -9.28
N ALA A 153 -2.29 22.61 -10.44
CA ALA A 153 -1.12 21.85 -10.90
C ALA A 153 0.04 21.98 -9.91
N ARG A 154 0.36 23.18 -9.41
CA ARG A 154 1.39 23.40 -8.39
C ARG A 154 1.10 22.61 -7.10
N LYS A 155 -0.16 22.53 -6.68
CA LYS A 155 -0.58 21.74 -5.50
C LYS A 155 -0.41 20.22 -5.73
N MET A 156 -0.75 19.71 -6.92
CA MET A 156 -0.48 18.31 -7.30
C MET A 156 1.01 17.98 -7.30
N ARG A 157 1.84 18.87 -7.84
CA ARG A 157 3.30 18.70 -7.86
C ARG A 157 3.90 18.56 -6.47
N LYS A 158 3.42 19.35 -5.49
CA LYS A 158 3.85 19.22 -4.09
C LYS A 158 3.55 17.84 -3.50
N ARG A 159 2.49 17.18 -3.98
CA ARG A 159 2.08 15.82 -3.57
C ARG A 159 2.67 14.72 -4.46
N LYS A 160 3.52 15.06 -5.44
CA LYS A 160 4.08 14.14 -6.45
C LYS A 160 2.98 13.37 -7.19
N LEU A 161 1.93 14.08 -7.61
CA LEU A 161 0.84 13.52 -8.40
C LEU A 161 0.88 14.04 -9.85
N PRO A 162 0.49 13.21 -10.84
CA PRO A 162 0.62 13.57 -12.24
C PRO A 162 -0.32 14.69 -12.67
N VAL A 163 0.16 15.52 -13.59
CA VAL A 163 -0.57 16.57 -14.28
C VAL A 163 -0.30 16.44 -15.77
N LEU A 164 -1.35 16.17 -16.54
CA LEU A 164 -1.30 16.04 -18.00
C LEU A 164 -1.85 17.31 -18.65
N PRO A 165 -0.98 18.24 -19.12
CA PRO A 165 -1.43 19.43 -19.81
C PRO A 165 -1.63 19.18 -21.31
N PHE A 166 -2.69 19.75 -21.88
CA PHE A 166 -2.92 19.78 -23.32
C PHE A 166 -2.73 21.19 -23.92
N ASP A 167 -2.45 21.23 -25.21
CA ASP A 167 -2.07 22.41 -25.98
C ASP A 167 -3.24 23.15 -26.66
N LEU A 168 -4.49 22.80 -26.33
CA LEU A 168 -5.68 23.43 -26.92
C LEU A 168 -5.81 24.90 -26.51
N HIS A 169 -5.92 25.80 -27.49
CA HIS A 169 -5.98 27.25 -27.26
C HIS A 169 -7.39 27.72 -26.84
N LEU A 170 -7.71 27.52 -25.56
CA LEU A 170 -9.00 27.91 -24.97
C LEU A 170 -8.96 29.26 -24.22
N GLY A 171 -7.77 29.76 -23.90
CA GLY A 171 -7.61 30.83 -22.92
C GLY A 171 -8.19 30.44 -21.55
N GLY A 172 -8.68 31.42 -20.78
CA GLY A 172 -9.34 31.15 -19.51
C GLY A 172 -10.43 32.18 -19.22
N PHE A 173 -11.41 31.80 -18.39
CA PHE A 173 -12.56 32.66 -18.08
C PHE A 173 -12.16 34.03 -17.51
N SER A 174 -11.06 34.08 -16.74
CA SER A 174 -10.52 35.31 -16.13
C SER A 174 -9.37 35.95 -16.92
N GLU A 175 -8.91 35.33 -18.00
CA GLU A 175 -7.80 35.80 -18.85
C GLU A 175 -6.53 36.23 -18.08
N ASP A 176 -6.21 35.56 -16.97
CA ASP A 176 -5.22 36.02 -15.98
C ASP A 176 -3.88 35.27 -16.00
N GLY A 177 -3.70 34.31 -16.91
CA GLY A 177 -2.50 33.49 -17.02
C GLY A 177 -2.56 32.50 -18.19
N GLN A 178 -1.49 31.72 -18.35
CA GLN A 178 -1.32 30.78 -19.46
C GLN A 178 -1.94 29.39 -19.21
N GLY A 179 -2.33 29.07 -17.97
CA GLY A 179 -3.03 27.83 -17.63
C GLY A 179 -2.36 26.56 -18.18
N ALA A 180 -3.14 25.74 -18.88
CA ALA A 180 -2.69 24.50 -19.52
C ALA A 180 -1.55 24.72 -20.53
N LEU A 181 -1.58 25.78 -21.35
CA LEU A 181 -0.52 26.05 -22.33
C LEU A 181 0.83 26.32 -21.66
N GLY A 182 0.81 27.07 -20.55
CA GLY A 182 2.01 27.31 -19.75
C GLY A 182 2.55 26.03 -19.10
N LEU A 183 1.66 25.15 -18.64
CA LEU A 183 2.04 23.84 -18.10
C LEU A 183 2.59 22.92 -19.19
N HIS A 184 1.99 22.92 -20.37
CA HIS A 184 2.43 22.16 -21.54
C HIS A 184 3.84 22.57 -21.95
N ALA A 185 4.10 23.88 -22.12
CA ALA A 185 5.44 24.38 -22.44
C ALA A 185 6.49 24.00 -21.37
N ASN A 186 6.11 24.01 -20.09
CA ASN A 186 7.00 23.58 -19.01
C ASN A 186 7.22 22.05 -19.00
N PHE A 187 6.22 21.26 -19.40
CA PHE A 187 6.32 19.81 -19.48
C PHE A 187 7.49 19.37 -20.37
N PHE A 188 7.64 19.97 -21.55
CA PHE A 188 8.73 19.61 -22.48
C PHE A 188 10.12 20.02 -21.96
N LYS A 189 10.21 21.00 -21.06
CA LYS A 189 11.46 21.42 -20.42
C LYS A 189 11.82 20.52 -19.23
N GLU A 190 10.84 20.23 -18.38
CA GLU A 190 11.04 19.52 -17.11
C GLU A 190 9.91 18.49 -16.89
N PRO A 191 9.87 17.38 -17.65
CA PRO A 191 8.72 16.49 -17.67
C PRO A 191 8.48 15.78 -16.32
N LEU A 192 9.55 15.47 -15.59
CA LEU A 192 9.49 14.88 -14.24
C LEU A 192 8.84 15.80 -13.20
N THR A 193 8.65 17.09 -13.50
CA THR A 193 7.97 17.99 -12.57
C THR A 193 6.45 17.82 -12.58
N LEU A 194 5.89 17.30 -13.68
CA LEU A 194 4.46 17.11 -13.87
C LEU A 194 4.09 15.62 -13.94
N PHE A 195 5.01 14.73 -14.32
CA PHE A 195 4.89 13.27 -14.19
C PHE A 195 6.13 12.73 -13.46
N PRO A 196 6.09 12.66 -12.11
CA PRO A 196 7.25 12.33 -11.26
C PRO A 196 8.02 11.05 -11.59
N PHE A 197 7.37 10.02 -12.12
CA PHE A 197 7.99 8.71 -12.35
C PHE A 197 8.17 8.36 -13.82
N THR A 198 7.24 8.79 -14.69
CA THR A 198 7.22 8.41 -16.12
C THR A 198 7.38 9.60 -17.07
N GLY A 199 7.72 10.79 -16.56
CA GLY A 199 7.73 12.03 -17.34
C GLY A 199 8.45 11.96 -18.69
N GLU A 200 9.63 11.34 -18.78
CA GLU A 200 10.36 11.22 -20.06
C GLU A 200 9.64 10.34 -21.09
N GLN A 201 8.96 9.28 -20.63
CA GLN A 201 8.16 8.42 -21.50
C GLN A 201 6.90 9.15 -21.98
N VAL A 202 6.24 9.87 -21.07
CA VAL A 202 5.07 10.69 -21.37
C VAL A 202 5.42 11.81 -22.35
N LYS A 203 6.60 12.44 -22.22
CA LYS A 203 7.08 13.48 -23.15
C LYS A 203 7.15 12.99 -24.59
N GLY A 204 7.65 11.78 -24.80
CA GLY A 204 7.70 11.18 -26.14
C GLY A 204 6.32 10.91 -26.75
N ARG A 205 5.30 10.66 -25.92
CA ARG A 205 3.91 10.42 -26.35
C ARG A 205 3.08 11.70 -26.49
N LEU A 206 3.24 12.67 -25.58
CA LEU A 206 2.45 13.89 -25.51
C LEU A 206 2.59 14.75 -26.78
N ASP A 207 3.78 14.75 -27.40
CA ASP A 207 4.03 15.44 -28.68
C ASP A 207 3.10 14.95 -29.81
N SER A 208 2.72 13.67 -29.79
CA SER A 208 1.77 13.09 -30.76
C SER A 208 0.29 13.21 -30.37
N MET A 209 0.01 13.83 -29.22
CA MET A 209 -1.32 13.96 -28.62
C MET A 209 -1.84 15.40 -28.61
N SER A 210 -1.39 16.23 -29.55
CA SER A 210 -1.90 17.60 -29.69
C SER A 210 -3.44 17.59 -29.83
N LEU A 211 -4.11 18.43 -29.04
CA LEU A 211 -5.53 18.74 -29.23
C LEU A 211 -5.72 19.91 -30.18
N GLN A 212 -4.69 20.75 -30.35
CA GLN A 212 -4.74 21.85 -31.31
C GLN A 212 -4.65 21.35 -32.76
N GLU A 213 -3.84 20.32 -32.99
CA GLU A 213 -3.63 19.66 -34.29
C GLU A 213 -3.76 18.13 -34.12
N PRO A 214 -4.99 17.60 -33.95
CA PRO A 214 -5.21 16.21 -33.56
C PRO A 214 -4.82 15.21 -34.66
N LEU A 215 -3.88 14.32 -34.33
CA LEU A 215 -3.49 13.16 -35.14
C LEU A 215 -4.38 11.93 -34.92
N HIS A 216 -5.07 11.89 -33.78
CA HIS A 216 -5.89 10.76 -33.33
C HIS A 216 -7.32 11.21 -33.01
N SER A 217 -8.26 10.26 -32.98
CA SER A 217 -9.61 10.54 -32.50
C SER A 217 -9.60 10.93 -31.02
N LEU A 218 -10.63 11.68 -30.59
CA LEU A 218 -10.78 12.09 -29.19
C LEU A 218 -10.83 10.89 -28.24
N ASP A 219 -11.53 9.81 -28.63
CA ASP A 219 -11.56 8.56 -27.84
C ASP A 219 -10.16 7.97 -27.69
N LYS A 220 -9.35 7.96 -28.75
CA LYS A 220 -8.00 7.43 -28.67
C LYS A 220 -7.08 8.32 -27.81
N LEU A 221 -7.23 9.64 -27.87
CA LEU A 221 -6.48 10.57 -27.02
C LEU A 221 -6.89 10.43 -25.54
N ALA A 222 -8.18 10.20 -25.27
CA ALA A 222 -8.69 9.91 -23.93
C ALA A 222 -8.11 8.59 -23.38
N ASP A 223 -8.12 7.52 -24.17
CA ASP A 223 -7.54 6.23 -23.79
C ASP A 223 -6.04 6.34 -23.50
N LEU A 224 -5.29 7.03 -24.36
CA LEU A 224 -3.85 7.27 -24.14
C LEU A 224 -3.59 8.08 -22.86
N SER A 225 -4.46 9.03 -22.52
CA SER A 225 -4.35 9.81 -21.27
C SER A 225 -4.52 8.92 -20.04
N VAL A 226 -5.50 8.02 -20.08
CA VAL A 226 -5.75 7.04 -19.01
C VAL A 226 -4.58 6.04 -18.89
N GLU A 227 -4.04 5.56 -20.01
CA GLU A 227 -2.85 4.69 -20.04
C GLU A 227 -1.64 5.37 -19.39
N MET A 228 -1.41 6.66 -19.63
CA MET A 228 -0.31 7.40 -18.99
C MET A 228 -0.46 7.50 -17.48
N PHE A 229 -1.68 7.74 -16.97
CA PHE A 229 -1.90 7.74 -15.53
C PHE A 229 -1.71 6.35 -14.92
N GLN A 230 -2.12 5.29 -15.63
CA GLN A 230 -1.84 3.91 -15.22
C GLN A 230 -0.34 3.64 -15.12
N ASP A 231 0.42 3.99 -16.17
CA ASP A 231 1.87 3.81 -16.21
C ASP A 231 2.55 4.54 -15.04
N GLU A 232 2.11 5.76 -14.74
CA GLU A 232 2.59 6.54 -13.60
C GLU A 232 2.28 5.87 -12.25
N ILE A 233 1.07 5.33 -12.08
CA ILE A 233 0.67 4.61 -10.86
C ILE A 233 1.56 3.38 -10.67
N VAL A 234 1.76 2.59 -11.72
CA VAL A 234 2.61 1.39 -11.67
C VAL A 234 4.06 1.77 -11.33
N ALA A 235 4.60 2.84 -11.92
CA ALA A 235 5.95 3.31 -11.62
C ALA A 235 6.08 3.88 -10.19
N ARG A 236 5.07 4.60 -9.71
CA ARG A 236 4.98 5.09 -8.33
C ARG A 236 4.95 3.94 -7.33
N GLU A 237 4.19 2.89 -7.61
CA GLU A 237 4.12 1.71 -6.76
C GLU A 237 5.41 0.90 -6.78
N ALA A 238 6.06 0.77 -7.94
CA ALA A 238 7.34 0.10 -8.06
C ALA A 238 8.48 0.79 -7.28
N THR A 239 8.38 2.11 -7.09
CA THR A 239 9.36 2.92 -6.35
C THR A 239 8.99 3.14 -4.88
N ARG A 240 7.80 2.70 -4.46
CA ARG A 240 7.35 2.82 -3.07
C ARG A 240 8.07 1.79 -2.21
N SER A 241 8.84 2.28 -1.23
CA SER A 241 9.35 1.43 -0.15
C SER A 241 8.17 0.76 0.58
N PRO A 242 8.16 -0.57 0.73
CA PRO A 242 7.08 -1.25 1.43
C PRO A 242 7.00 -0.79 2.88
N ASP A 243 5.79 -0.80 3.44
CA ASP A 243 5.63 -0.53 4.85
C ASP A 243 6.15 -1.72 5.67
N LEU A 244 5.89 -2.95 5.23
CA LEU A 244 6.27 -4.19 5.90
C LEU A 244 7.12 -5.10 5.01
N LEU A 245 8.19 -5.68 5.57
CA LEU A 245 8.90 -6.80 4.99
C LEU A 245 8.68 -8.05 5.86
N VAL A 246 8.14 -9.12 5.25
CA VAL A 246 8.01 -10.44 5.86
C VAL A 246 9.13 -11.33 5.33
N ILE A 247 9.92 -11.92 6.23
CA ILE A 247 11.05 -12.79 5.90
C ILE A 247 10.76 -14.22 6.34
N THR A 248 11.00 -15.18 5.45
CA THR A 248 11.02 -16.62 5.74
C THR A 248 12.40 -17.21 5.46
N ALA A 249 12.77 -18.31 6.12
CA ALA A 249 14.06 -18.95 5.93
C ALA A 249 14.01 -20.06 4.87
N ILE A 250 13.00 -20.94 4.96
CA ILE A 250 12.92 -22.17 4.15
C ILE A 250 11.62 -22.28 3.33
N ALA A 251 11.61 -23.19 2.36
CA ALA A 251 10.53 -23.32 1.38
C ALA A 251 9.13 -23.55 1.98
N ILE A 252 9.02 -24.34 3.06
CA ILE A 252 7.72 -24.62 3.70
C ILE A 252 7.15 -23.40 4.41
N GLU A 253 8.01 -22.55 4.97
CA GLU A 253 7.63 -21.28 5.59
C GLU A 253 7.21 -20.27 4.53
N LEU A 254 7.96 -20.19 3.42
CA LEU A 254 7.59 -19.37 2.26
C LEU A 254 6.24 -19.80 1.68
N ALA A 255 6.00 -21.11 1.56
CA ALA A 255 4.72 -21.62 1.07
C ALA A 255 3.56 -21.21 1.99
N ALA A 256 3.75 -21.30 3.31
CA ALA A 256 2.75 -20.84 4.28
C ALA A 256 2.52 -19.32 4.20
N ALA A 257 3.58 -18.52 4.09
CA ALA A 257 3.49 -17.08 3.92
C ALA A 257 2.73 -16.72 2.63
N LYS A 258 3.12 -17.28 1.48
CA LYS A 258 2.44 -17.04 0.20
C LYS A 258 0.94 -17.38 0.30
N LYS A 259 0.61 -18.52 0.88
CA LYS A 259 -0.79 -18.97 1.05
C LYS A 259 -1.59 -18.00 1.92
N MET A 260 -1.11 -17.62 3.10
CA MET A 260 -1.88 -16.78 4.03
C MET A 260 -1.97 -15.33 3.57
N PHE A 261 -0.94 -14.81 2.89
CA PHE A 261 -0.92 -13.45 2.37
C PHE A 261 -1.54 -13.32 0.96
N GLY A 262 -2.11 -14.40 0.41
CA GLY A 262 -2.84 -14.36 -0.87
C GLY A 262 -1.95 -14.22 -2.11
N VAL A 263 -0.70 -14.67 -2.06
CA VAL A 263 0.18 -14.72 -3.24
C VAL A 263 -0.13 -15.98 -4.04
N GLY A 264 -0.84 -15.81 -5.16
CA GLY A 264 -1.16 -16.88 -6.12
C GLY A 264 0.07 -17.56 -6.72
N GLU A 265 -0.13 -18.74 -7.31
CA GLU A 265 0.93 -19.48 -8.01
C GLU A 265 1.36 -18.78 -9.31
N ASP A 266 0.47 -17.99 -9.90
CA ASP A 266 0.64 -17.21 -11.12
C ASP A 266 1.31 -15.84 -10.89
N VAL A 267 1.45 -15.40 -9.63
CA VAL A 267 2.13 -14.14 -9.30
C VAL A 267 3.62 -14.28 -9.63
N PRO A 268 4.16 -13.48 -10.58
CA PRO A 268 5.54 -13.60 -11.01
C PRO A 268 6.48 -13.23 -9.87
N THR A 269 7.59 -13.97 -9.78
CA THR A 269 8.66 -13.67 -8.82
C THR A 269 9.36 -12.40 -9.24
N ARG A 270 9.53 -11.46 -8.30
CA ARG A 270 10.38 -10.28 -8.49
C ARG A 270 11.75 -10.52 -7.86
N PHE A 271 12.73 -9.76 -8.32
CA PHE A 271 14.12 -9.91 -7.92
C PHE A 271 14.67 -8.56 -7.48
N THR A 272 15.43 -8.55 -6.39
CA THR A 272 16.28 -7.41 -6.06
C THR A 272 17.45 -7.32 -7.05
N ALA A 273 18.22 -6.22 -7.01
CA ALA A 273 19.42 -6.07 -7.85
C ALA A 273 20.45 -7.20 -7.60
N HIS A 274 20.42 -7.80 -6.41
CA HIS A 274 21.28 -8.90 -6.00
C HIS A 274 20.61 -10.29 -6.14
N GLY A 275 19.47 -10.37 -6.83
CA GLY A 275 18.80 -11.63 -7.13
C GLY A 275 17.99 -12.23 -5.97
N VAL A 276 17.73 -11.49 -4.90
CA VAL A 276 16.86 -11.99 -3.81
C VAL A 276 15.42 -11.99 -4.29
N HIS A 277 14.74 -13.13 -4.15
CA HIS A 277 13.35 -13.27 -4.58
C HIS A 277 12.40 -12.57 -3.61
N TYR A 278 11.44 -11.82 -4.14
CA TYR A 278 10.40 -11.21 -3.34
C TYR A 278 9.04 -11.13 -4.06
N TRP A 279 7.98 -11.03 -3.26
CA TRP A 279 6.59 -10.98 -3.71
C TRP A 279 5.86 -9.82 -3.01
N PRO A 280 5.45 -8.77 -3.75
CA PRO A 280 4.62 -7.69 -3.22
C PRO A 280 3.21 -8.18 -2.89
N VAL A 281 2.66 -7.66 -1.80
CA VAL A 281 1.31 -7.94 -1.30
C VAL A 281 0.71 -6.66 -0.73
N THR A 282 -0.59 -6.47 -0.90
CA THR A 282 -1.34 -5.43 -0.20
C THR A 282 -2.17 -6.05 0.91
N ILE A 283 -1.91 -5.66 2.16
CA ILE A 283 -2.69 -6.11 3.32
C ILE A 283 -3.77 -5.07 3.62
N GLN A 284 -5.03 -5.48 3.61
CA GLN A 284 -6.15 -4.61 3.93
C GLN A 284 -6.23 -4.40 5.45
N ARG A 285 -6.29 -3.14 5.89
CA ARG A 285 -6.43 -2.76 7.30
C ARG A 285 -7.54 -1.74 7.49
N PRO A 286 -8.15 -1.65 8.68
CA PRO A 286 -9.16 -0.63 8.98
C PRO A 286 -8.64 0.82 8.83
N ASP A 287 -7.33 1.04 9.05
CA ASP A 287 -6.65 2.34 8.92
C ASP A 287 -6.00 2.54 7.52
N GLY A 288 -6.39 1.74 6.54
CA GLY A 288 -5.97 1.83 5.14
C GLY A 288 -4.95 0.76 4.71
N PRO A 289 -4.84 0.49 3.39
CA PRO A 289 -4.03 -0.60 2.86
C PRO A 289 -2.54 -0.46 3.27
N LEU A 290 -1.90 -1.60 3.56
CA LEU A 290 -0.47 -1.71 3.91
C LEU A 290 0.28 -2.34 2.75
N SER A 291 1.33 -1.66 2.26
CA SER A 291 2.24 -2.28 1.31
C SER A 291 3.16 -3.25 2.05
N CYS A 292 3.14 -4.51 1.65
CA CYS A 292 3.93 -5.59 2.22
C CYS A 292 4.77 -6.24 1.12
N VAL A 293 5.96 -6.72 1.47
CA VAL A 293 6.76 -7.60 0.63
C VAL A 293 7.09 -8.86 1.41
N ILE A 294 6.95 -10.02 0.78
CA ILE A 294 7.43 -11.31 1.31
C ILE A 294 8.75 -11.62 0.61
N ALA A 295 9.78 -11.99 1.37
CA ALA A 295 11.07 -12.42 0.84
C ALA A 295 11.54 -13.69 1.56
N SER A 296 12.42 -14.44 0.90
CA SER A 296 13.00 -15.67 1.47
C SER A 296 14.52 -15.54 1.58
N LEU A 297 15.09 -16.01 2.69
CA LEU A 297 16.53 -16.10 2.91
C LEU A 297 17.16 -17.23 2.09
N GLY A 298 16.38 -18.22 1.68
CA GLY A 298 16.81 -19.40 0.92
C GLY A 298 17.53 -20.47 1.74
N ASN A 299 18.24 -20.10 2.81
CA ASN A 299 18.95 -21.01 3.72
C ASN A 299 18.83 -20.56 5.18
N ALA A 300 18.93 -21.54 6.08
CA ALA A 300 19.02 -21.35 7.53
C ALA A 300 20.41 -20.85 7.97
N GLY A 301 20.49 -20.28 9.18
CA GLY A 301 21.72 -19.78 9.82
C GLY A 301 21.81 -18.25 9.89
N ASN A 302 22.42 -17.71 10.96
CA ASN A 302 22.42 -16.27 11.22
C ASN A 302 23.29 -15.50 10.24
N VAL A 303 24.38 -16.10 9.76
CA VAL A 303 25.26 -15.46 8.75
C VAL A 303 24.49 -15.18 7.47
N ASN A 304 23.76 -16.18 6.97
CA ASN A 304 22.92 -16.02 5.78
C ASN A 304 21.77 -15.03 6.04
N ALA A 305 21.10 -15.17 7.19
CA ALA A 305 20.02 -14.28 7.59
C ALA A 305 20.46 -12.81 7.62
N THR A 306 21.59 -12.52 8.26
CA THR A 306 22.16 -11.16 8.34
C THR A 306 22.45 -10.59 6.96
N ALA A 307 23.11 -11.37 6.09
CA ALA A 307 23.52 -10.92 4.76
C ALA A 307 22.30 -10.59 3.88
N ILE A 308 21.35 -11.51 3.76
CA ILE A 308 20.17 -11.32 2.89
C ILE A 308 19.24 -10.24 3.47
N THR A 309 19.03 -10.19 4.79
CA THR A 309 18.25 -9.12 5.41
C THR A 309 18.89 -7.76 5.16
N THR A 310 20.22 -7.62 5.28
CA THR A 310 20.92 -6.35 5.00
C THR A 310 20.69 -5.86 3.57
N LEU A 311 20.73 -6.76 2.58
CA LEU A 311 20.42 -6.45 1.18
C LEU A 311 18.98 -5.98 1.01
N LEU A 312 18.02 -6.74 1.55
CA LEU A 312 16.59 -6.40 1.48
C LEU A 312 16.28 -5.05 2.13
N LEU A 313 16.89 -4.76 3.29
CA LEU A 313 16.72 -3.48 3.97
C LEU A 313 17.29 -2.31 3.15
N SER A 314 18.46 -2.49 2.53
CA SER A 314 19.11 -1.45 1.74
C SER A 314 18.35 -1.11 0.47
N GLU A 315 17.82 -2.13 -0.21
CA GLU A 315 17.14 -1.98 -1.49
C GLU A 315 15.67 -1.60 -1.34
N LEU A 316 14.93 -2.26 -0.43
CA LEU A 316 13.50 -2.04 -0.27
C LEU A 316 13.18 -0.94 0.75
N LYS A 317 14.05 -0.74 1.75
CA LYS A 317 13.86 0.24 2.85
C LYS A 317 12.51 0.09 3.57
N PRO A 318 12.15 -1.12 4.05
CA PRO A 318 10.90 -1.31 4.74
C PRO A 318 10.85 -0.53 6.06
N LYS A 319 9.65 -0.17 6.51
CA LYS A 319 9.47 0.50 7.81
C LYS A 319 9.46 -0.46 9.00
N LYS A 320 9.21 -1.74 8.77
CA LYS A 320 9.22 -2.81 9.78
C LYS A 320 9.53 -4.16 9.14
N VAL A 321 10.17 -5.04 9.90
CA VAL A 321 10.42 -6.44 9.53
C VAL A 321 9.64 -7.38 10.45
N LEU A 322 9.00 -8.39 9.88
CA LEU A 322 8.50 -9.55 10.60
C LEU A 322 9.20 -10.80 10.04
N MET A 323 9.93 -11.52 10.87
CA MET A 323 10.49 -12.80 10.46
C MET A 323 9.59 -13.92 10.94
N MET A 324 8.98 -14.68 10.02
CA MET A 324 8.18 -15.83 10.38
C MET A 324 8.88 -17.14 10.02
N GLY A 325 8.61 -18.18 10.80
CA GLY A 325 9.19 -19.49 10.55
C GLY A 325 8.80 -20.52 11.61
N ILE A 326 9.52 -21.63 11.65
CA ILE A 326 9.35 -22.69 12.64
C ILE A 326 10.52 -22.75 13.61
N ALA A 327 10.29 -23.30 14.81
CA ALA A 327 11.31 -23.45 15.83
C ALA A 327 11.07 -24.67 16.73
N ALA A 328 12.13 -25.07 17.44
CA ALA A 328 12.02 -26.01 18.54
C ALA A 328 11.52 -25.28 19.80
N GLY A 329 10.52 -25.83 20.46
CA GLY A 329 9.99 -25.33 21.73
C GLY A 329 10.45 -26.19 22.90
N ARG A 330 10.49 -25.64 24.11
CA ARG A 330 10.81 -26.43 25.29
C ARG A 330 9.61 -27.26 25.74
N ARG A 331 9.84 -28.56 25.92
CA ARG A 331 8.82 -29.51 26.41
C ARG A 331 8.26 -29.07 27.77
N LYS A 332 6.96 -29.26 27.99
CA LYS A 332 6.19 -28.83 29.19
C LYS A 332 6.08 -27.31 29.38
N LYS A 333 6.64 -26.49 28.49
CA LYS A 333 6.50 -25.02 28.50
C LYS A 333 5.72 -24.52 27.29
N LEU A 334 5.93 -25.14 26.14
CA LEU A 334 5.25 -24.85 24.89
C LEU A 334 4.64 -26.14 24.34
N SER A 335 3.60 -26.00 23.53
CA SER A 335 2.96 -27.11 22.82
C SER A 335 3.24 -27.02 21.32
N LEU A 336 3.19 -28.15 20.61
CA LEU A 336 3.32 -28.18 19.16
C LEU A 336 2.18 -27.38 18.51
N GLY A 337 2.51 -26.57 17.50
CA GLY A 337 1.57 -25.65 16.84
C GLY A 337 1.29 -24.35 17.60
N GLU A 338 1.79 -24.18 18.82
CA GLU A 338 1.81 -22.88 19.48
C GLU A 338 2.71 -21.90 18.71
N VAL A 339 2.31 -20.62 18.66
CA VAL A 339 3.09 -19.56 18.02
C VAL A 339 3.68 -18.66 19.10
N ILE A 340 4.91 -18.22 18.90
CA ILE A 340 5.58 -17.26 19.76
C ILE A 340 5.90 -15.98 19.01
N LEU A 341 5.87 -14.84 19.72
CA LEU A 341 6.48 -13.59 19.28
C LEU A 341 7.69 -13.31 20.17
N SER A 342 8.78 -12.85 19.57
CA SER A 342 10.02 -12.58 20.29
C SER A 342 9.89 -11.39 21.24
N GLU A 343 10.00 -11.65 22.54
CA GLU A 343 10.29 -10.61 23.55
C GLU A 343 11.79 -10.28 23.59
N ARG A 344 12.62 -11.27 23.26
CA ARG A 344 14.08 -11.22 23.31
C ARG A 344 14.65 -12.33 22.44
N VAL A 345 15.80 -12.05 21.84
CA VAL A 345 16.65 -13.06 21.20
C VAL A 345 17.95 -13.13 21.98
N VAL A 346 18.45 -14.33 22.22
CA VAL A 346 19.70 -14.63 22.93
C VAL A 346 20.60 -15.36 21.95
N TYR A 347 21.67 -14.71 21.51
CA TYR A 347 22.69 -15.36 20.69
C TYR A 347 23.58 -16.22 21.59
N TYR A 348 23.37 -17.53 21.57
CA TYR A 348 23.96 -18.43 22.56
C TYR A 348 25.41 -18.82 22.27
N GLU A 349 25.93 -18.53 21.09
CA GLU A 349 27.27 -18.96 20.68
C GLU A 349 28.39 -17.99 21.06
N GLY A 350 28.05 -16.72 21.35
CA GLY A 350 29.03 -15.74 21.80
C GLY A 350 29.74 -16.23 23.06
N ALA A 351 31.06 -16.43 23.00
CA ALA A 351 31.85 -16.95 24.10
C ALA A 351 33.31 -16.45 24.07
N ALA A 352 33.94 -16.36 25.25
CA ALA A 352 35.37 -16.13 25.40
C ALA A 352 36.09 -17.45 25.70
N ALA A 353 37.19 -17.72 25.01
CA ALA A 353 38.10 -18.80 25.34
C ALA A 353 39.00 -18.39 26.51
N LEU A 354 38.88 -19.09 27.63
CA LEU A 354 39.71 -18.91 28.83
C LEU A 354 40.82 -19.97 28.89
N ALA A 355 41.83 -19.72 29.74
CA ALA A 355 42.92 -20.64 29.97
C ALA A 355 42.42 -22.05 30.35
N GLY A 356 43.15 -23.08 29.90
CA GLY A 356 42.80 -24.47 30.14
C GLY A 356 41.60 -24.98 29.31
N GLY A 357 41.27 -24.31 28.20
CA GLY A 357 40.22 -24.76 27.26
C GLY A 357 38.79 -24.54 27.75
N LYS A 358 38.58 -23.72 28.79
CA LYS A 358 37.25 -23.38 29.31
C LYS A 358 36.62 -22.29 28.45
N LEU A 359 35.34 -22.44 28.11
CA LEU A 359 34.56 -21.38 27.45
C LEU A 359 33.71 -20.65 28.49
N ALA A 360 33.71 -19.32 28.43
CA ALA A 360 32.80 -18.48 29.21
C ALA A 360 31.81 -17.80 28.27
N ALA A 361 30.51 -18.02 28.48
CA ALA A 361 29.45 -17.45 27.67
C ALA A 361 29.46 -15.91 27.73
N ARG A 362 29.32 -15.28 26.57
CA ARG A 362 29.22 -13.83 26.34
C ARG A 362 28.12 -13.58 25.31
N PRO A 363 26.86 -13.91 25.64
CA PRO A 363 25.75 -13.80 24.70
C PRO A 363 25.41 -12.34 24.39
N GLU A 364 24.98 -12.09 23.16
CA GLU A 364 24.25 -10.87 22.81
C GLU A 364 22.75 -11.12 22.98
N MET A 365 22.02 -10.13 23.51
CA MET A 365 20.62 -10.33 23.90
C MET A 365 19.68 -9.20 23.42
N PRO A 366 19.58 -8.96 22.10
CA PRO A 366 18.74 -7.91 21.57
C PRO A 366 17.26 -8.09 21.94
N ARG A 367 16.55 -6.96 22.02
CA ARG A 367 15.11 -6.87 22.31
C ARG A 367 14.48 -5.91 21.30
N PRO A 368 13.18 -6.05 20.98
CA PRO A 368 12.47 -5.05 20.19
C PRO A 368 12.58 -3.66 20.83
N GLY A 369 12.62 -2.59 20.02
CA GLY A 369 12.62 -1.21 20.53
C GLY A 369 11.33 -0.83 21.26
N LEU A 370 11.35 0.29 22.00
CA LEU A 370 10.25 0.73 22.87
C LEU A 370 8.87 0.72 22.18
N SER A 371 8.76 1.30 20.98
CA SER A 371 7.51 1.35 20.24
C SER A 371 6.96 -0.04 19.93
N THR A 372 7.83 -0.96 19.52
CA THR A 372 7.46 -2.34 19.20
C THR A 372 7.11 -3.12 20.47
N GLN A 373 7.75 -2.86 21.59
CA GLN A 373 7.34 -3.45 22.88
C GLN A 373 5.95 -2.96 23.31
N GLN A 374 5.63 -1.68 23.10
CA GLN A 374 4.28 -1.15 23.39
C GLN A 374 3.22 -1.77 22.47
N ASP A 375 3.53 -1.90 21.18
CA ASP A 375 2.66 -2.60 20.21
C ASP A 375 2.40 -4.06 20.63
N LEU A 376 3.45 -4.80 21.03
CA LEU A 376 3.31 -6.17 21.53
C LEU A 376 2.45 -6.24 22.79
N ASN A 377 2.68 -5.36 23.76
CA ASN A 377 1.89 -5.32 24.99
C ASN A 377 0.40 -5.04 24.70
N ALA A 378 0.10 -4.09 23.82
CA ALA A 378 -1.26 -3.78 23.41
C ALA A 378 -1.91 -4.97 22.67
N TYR A 379 -1.15 -5.63 21.79
CA TYR A 379 -1.61 -6.82 21.08
C TYR A 379 -2.00 -7.95 22.04
N PHE A 380 -1.12 -8.29 22.99
CA PHE A 380 -1.40 -9.33 23.99
C PHE A 380 -2.48 -8.95 25.02
N ALA A 381 -2.69 -7.65 25.27
CA ALA A 381 -3.77 -7.16 26.14
C ALA A 381 -5.15 -7.20 25.48
N THR A 382 -5.25 -7.60 24.21
CA THR A 382 -6.53 -7.69 23.49
C THR A 382 -7.31 -8.94 23.93
N ALA A 383 -8.40 -8.75 24.67
CA ALA A 383 -9.20 -9.85 25.21
C ALA A 383 -9.77 -10.80 24.14
N SER A 384 -10.13 -10.27 22.96
CA SER A 384 -10.67 -11.04 21.84
C SER A 384 -9.60 -11.70 20.96
N LEU A 385 -8.31 -11.61 21.31
CA LEU A 385 -7.22 -12.16 20.51
C LEU A 385 -7.38 -13.67 20.23
N PRO A 386 -7.70 -14.53 21.21
CA PRO A 386 -7.88 -15.96 20.94
C PRO A 386 -9.00 -16.25 19.94
N ASP A 387 -10.17 -15.62 20.15
CA ASP A 387 -11.33 -15.80 19.27
C ASP A 387 -11.04 -15.29 17.86
N ARG A 388 -10.39 -14.13 17.75
CA ARG A 388 -10.01 -13.54 16.45
C ARG A 388 -9.03 -14.42 15.67
N LEU A 389 -8.02 -14.96 16.35
CA LEU A 389 -7.07 -15.89 15.73
C LEU A 389 -7.76 -17.18 15.28
N GLN A 390 -8.71 -17.69 16.07
CA GLN A 390 -9.47 -18.88 15.70
C GLN A 390 -10.41 -18.61 14.51
N ASP A 391 -11.05 -17.45 14.46
CA ASP A 391 -11.87 -17.03 13.32
C ASP A 391 -11.04 -16.91 12.03
N HIS A 392 -9.84 -16.33 12.12
CA HIS A 392 -8.90 -16.27 10.99
C HIS A 392 -8.49 -17.67 10.54
N ALA A 393 -8.12 -18.54 11.48
CA ALA A 393 -7.79 -19.94 11.19
C ALA A 393 -8.93 -20.66 10.46
N ASN A 394 -10.17 -20.52 10.95
CA ASN A 394 -11.35 -21.16 10.37
C ASN A 394 -11.62 -20.66 8.94
N LYS A 395 -11.56 -19.35 8.71
CA LYS A 395 -11.75 -18.74 7.37
C LYS A 395 -10.71 -19.23 6.35
N LEU A 396 -9.50 -19.51 6.82
CA LEU A 396 -8.38 -19.96 6.00
C LEU A 396 -8.28 -21.49 5.89
N GLY A 397 -9.24 -22.22 6.48
CA GLY A 397 -9.27 -23.68 6.48
C GLY A 397 -8.09 -24.31 7.23
N PHE A 398 -7.50 -23.61 8.19
CA PHE A 398 -6.44 -24.14 9.04
C PHE A 398 -7.03 -25.04 10.13
N ALA A 399 -6.46 -26.23 10.29
CA ALA A 399 -6.87 -27.19 11.30
C ALA A 399 -5.65 -27.70 12.07
N MET A 400 -5.73 -27.62 13.40
CA MET A 400 -4.72 -28.18 14.30
C MET A 400 -4.94 -29.69 14.46
N PRO A 401 -3.88 -30.53 14.39
CA PRO A 401 -4.00 -31.95 14.72
C PRO A 401 -4.46 -32.15 16.17
N ILE A 402 -5.21 -33.23 16.44
CA ILE A 402 -5.73 -33.52 17.79
C ILE A 402 -4.62 -34.03 18.73
N ALA A 403 -3.65 -34.77 18.19
CA ALA A 403 -2.57 -35.38 18.94
C ALA A 403 -1.33 -35.57 18.06
N SER A 404 -0.18 -35.74 18.70
CA SER A 404 1.07 -36.09 18.04
C SER A 404 1.85 -37.08 18.89
N ILE A 405 2.57 -37.99 18.23
CA ILE A 405 3.55 -38.85 18.89
C ILE A 405 4.77 -38.07 19.40
N ALA A 406 5.01 -36.86 18.87
CA ALA A 406 6.15 -36.04 19.25
C ALA A 406 5.94 -35.28 20.58
N GLY A 407 4.69 -35.03 20.97
CA GLY A 407 4.33 -34.48 22.27
C GLY A 407 2.99 -33.76 22.29
N GLU A 408 2.82 -32.90 23.28
CA GLU A 408 1.59 -32.13 23.49
C GLU A 408 1.33 -31.18 22.31
N VAL A 409 0.09 -31.16 21.84
CA VAL A 409 -0.37 -30.30 20.75
C VAL A 409 -1.25 -29.20 21.34
N ALA A 410 -1.10 -27.97 20.85
CA ALA A 410 -1.97 -26.88 21.27
C ALA A 410 -3.43 -27.20 20.90
N ALA A 411 -4.37 -27.02 21.83
CA ALA A 411 -5.78 -27.32 21.57
C ALA A 411 -6.42 -26.40 20.52
N GLN A 412 -5.87 -25.20 20.37
CA GLN A 412 -6.29 -24.17 19.42
C GLN A 412 -5.10 -23.28 19.06
N LEU A 413 -5.25 -22.41 18.06
CA LEU A 413 -4.20 -21.46 17.70
C LEU A 413 -3.93 -20.51 18.88
N LYS A 414 -2.74 -20.66 19.47
CA LYS A 414 -2.30 -19.91 20.65
C LYS A 414 -1.06 -19.11 20.31
N VAL A 415 -1.00 -17.89 20.83
CA VAL A 415 0.15 -16.99 20.69
C VAL A 415 0.68 -16.55 22.05
N SER A 416 2.00 -16.61 22.24
CA SER A 416 2.65 -16.25 23.51
C SER A 416 3.93 -15.43 23.28
N PRO A 417 4.32 -14.50 24.17
CA PRO A 417 5.66 -13.92 24.14
C PRO A 417 6.70 -14.94 24.63
N ALA A 418 7.87 -14.99 23.99
CA ALA A 418 8.96 -15.87 24.41
C ALA A 418 10.35 -15.28 24.19
N THR A 419 11.33 -15.76 24.97
CA THR A 419 12.76 -15.53 24.70
C THR A 419 13.30 -16.67 23.83
N ILE A 420 13.89 -16.30 22.69
CA ILE A 420 14.42 -17.22 21.68
C ILE A 420 15.93 -17.35 21.85
N ALA A 421 16.44 -18.57 21.93
CA ALA A 421 17.86 -18.88 21.78
C ALA A 421 18.16 -19.08 20.29
N SER A 422 19.03 -18.25 19.72
CA SER A 422 19.38 -18.26 18.30
C SER A 422 20.88 -18.55 18.14
N GLY A 423 21.25 -19.38 17.16
CA GLY A 423 22.65 -19.73 16.85
C GLY A 423 22.75 -20.69 15.67
N GLU A 424 23.92 -21.23 15.35
CA GLU A 424 24.12 -22.00 14.10
C GLU A 424 23.80 -23.49 14.23
N LEU A 425 23.49 -23.98 15.44
CA LEU A 425 23.24 -25.40 15.67
C LEU A 425 21.77 -25.77 15.44
N LEU A 426 21.54 -26.77 14.59
CA LEU A 426 20.27 -27.47 14.52
C LEU A 426 20.11 -28.40 15.73
N ILE A 427 19.37 -27.94 16.74
CA ILE A 427 19.25 -28.64 18.02
C ILE A 427 18.49 -29.97 17.89
N ARG A 428 19.13 -31.05 18.31
CA ARG A 428 18.56 -32.42 18.39
C ARG A 428 18.92 -33.14 19.70
N ASP A 429 19.47 -32.39 20.66
CA ASP A 429 19.84 -32.89 21.98
C ASP A 429 19.07 -32.09 23.06
N PRO A 430 18.14 -32.74 23.78
CA PRO A 430 17.40 -32.11 24.88
C PRO A 430 18.30 -31.49 25.95
N LYS A 431 19.44 -32.13 26.25
CA LYS A 431 20.35 -31.64 27.31
C LYS A 431 21.02 -30.34 26.88
N LEU A 432 21.44 -30.26 25.62
CA LEU A 432 21.97 -29.03 25.06
C LEU A 432 20.91 -27.92 25.04
N PHE A 433 19.69 -28.24 24.61
CA PHE A 433 18.60 -27.26 24.61
C PHE A 433 18.30 -26.74 26.03
N GLU A 434 18.23 -27.63 27.02
CA GLU A 434 18.03 -27.25 28.42
C GLU A 434 19.15 -26.38 28.97
N SER A 435 20.39 -26.56 28.49
CA SER A 435 21.55 -25.77 28.92
C SER A 435 21.42 -24.28 28.58
N PHE A 436 20.62 -23.89 27.58
CA PHE A 436 20.40 -22.49 27.22
C PHE A 436 19.74 -21.68 28.34
N GLN A 437 19.03 -22.34 29.27
CA GLN A 437 18.54 -21.67 30.47
C GLN A 437 19.64 -21.20 31.42
N GLY A 438 20.82 -21.82 31.37
CA GLY A 438 22.00 -21.34 32.08
C GLY A 438 22.55 -20.03 31.52
N ILE A 439 22.19 -19.68 30.28
CA ILE A 439 22.54 -18.41 29.64
C ILE A 439 21.45 -17.36 29.94
N HIS A 440 20.18 -17.72 29.76
CA HIS A 440 19.04 -16.89 30.14
C HIS A 440 17.86 -17.79 30.57
N ASP A 441 17.35 -17.59 31.79
CA ASP A 441 16.31 -18.40 32.43
C ASP A 441 15.03 -18.60 31.58
N LYS A 442 14.60 -17.57 30.84
CA LYS A 442 13.44 -17.60 29.94
C LYS A 442 13.70 -18.13 28.52
N ALA A 443 14.92 -18.55 28.17
CA ALA A 443 15.19 -19.14 26.86
C ALA A 443 14.46 -20.49 26.71
N VAL A 444 13.32 -20.48 26.00
CA VAL A 444 12.41 -21.63 25.87
C VAL A 444 12.12 -22.02 24.42
N VAL A 445 12.74 -21.33 23.47
CA VAL A 445 12.65 -21.58 22.02
C VAL A 445 14.07 -21.64 21.47
N ALA A 446 14.35 -22.54 20.52
CA ALA A 446 15.62 -22.62 19.81
C ALA A 446 15.40 -22.63 18.29
N GLU A 447 16.16 -21.80 17.57
CA GLU A 447 16.15 -21.67 16.10
C GLU A 447 17.50 -21.09 15.60
N MET A 448 17.61 -20.78 14.30
CA MET A 448 18.90 -20.54 13.64
C MET A 448 19.06 -19.18 12.95
N GLU A 449 18.09 -18.26 12.97
CA GLU A 449 18.14 -17.05 12.15
C GLU A 449 17.77 -15.75 12.87
N ALA A 450 17.04 -15.83 13.98
CA ALA A 450 16.44 -14.68 14.64
C ALA A 450 17.48 -13.61 14.99
N TYR A 451 18.66 -14.02 15.47
CA TYR A 451 19.70 -13.08 15.85
C TYR A 451 20.26 -12.32 14.63
N GLY A 452 20.52 -13.02 13.52
CA GLY A 452 21.04 -12.40 12.31
C GLY A 452 20.08 -11.37 11.70
N VAL A 453 18.77 -11.68 11.69
CA VAL A 453 17.76 -10.71 11.24
C VAL A 453 17.68 -9.52 12.21
N PHE A 454 17.72 -9.76 13.52
CA PHE A 454 17.74 -8.69 14.52
C PHE A 454 18.94 -7.76 14.35
N ASP A 455 20.14 -8.32 14.19
CA ASP A 455 21.38 -7.58 14.04
C ASP A 455 21.38 -6.70 12.77
N ALA A 456 20.92 -7.24 11.63
CA ALA A 456 20.79 -6.47 10.40
C ALA A 456 19.78 -5.32 10.53
N CYS A 457 18.67 -5.56 11.22
CA CYS A 457 17.62 -4.56 11.45
C CYS A 457 18.08 -3.45 12.41
N ASP A 458 18.77 -3.82 13.50
CA ASP A 458 19.28 -2.87 14.51
C ASP A 458 20.30 -1.90 13.90
N LYS A 459 21.24 -2.41 13.11
CA LYS A 459 22.24 -1.61 12.37
C LYS A 459 21.63 -0.58 11.41
N GLN A 460 20.39 -0.79 10.96
CA GLN A 460 19.67 0.10 10.04
C GLN A 460 18.49 0.83 10.70
N ASN A 461 18.32 0.71 12.02
CA ASN A 461 17.21 1.29 12.79
C ASN A 461 15.82 0.88 12.28
N VAL A 462 15.67 -0.35 11.77
CA VAL A 462 14.38 -0.88 11.33
C VAL A 462 13.79 -1.77 12.43
N PRO A 463 12.58 -1.49 12.94
CA PRO A 463 11.96 -2.34 13.95
C PRO A 463 11.69 -3.76 13.45
N VAL A 464 11.91 -4.75 14.31
CA VAL A 464 11.76 -6.18 13.96
C VAL A 464 11.06 -6.97 15.06
N ILE A 465 10.24 -7.94 14.66
CA ILE A 465 9.73 -9.02 15.52
C ILE A 465 9.96 -10.36 14.82
N VAL A 466 10.31 -11.37 15.60
CA VAL A 466 10.38 -12.75 15.15
C VAL A 466 9.14 -13.50 15.61
N VAL A 467 8.49 -14.19 14.68
CA VAL A 467 7.32 -15.05 14.87
C VAL A 467 7.74 -16.49 14.59
N ARG A 468 7.53 -17.41 15.53
CA ARG A 468 7.86 -18.83 15.34
C ARG A 468 6.70 -19.73 15.71
N GLY A 469 6.34 -20.65 14.84
CA GLY A 469 5.49 -21.79 15.18
C GLY A 469 6.36 -22.90 15.77
N ILE A 470 5.91 -23.54 16.84
CA ILE A 470 6.63 -24.65 17.46
C ILE A 470 6.37 -25.93 16.66
N SER A 471 7.41 -26.44 15.98
CA SER A 471 7.32 -27.63 15.13
C SER A 471 7.82 -28.91 15.80
N ASP A 472 8.71 -28.78 16.78
CA ASP A 472 9.30 -29.90 17.51
C ASP A 472 9.85 -29.45 18.88
N TYR A 473 10.49 -30.38 19.60
CA TYR A 473 11.05 -30.15 20.94
C TYR A 473 12.59 -30.21 21.01
N GLY A 474 13.29 -30.11 19.87
CA GLY A 474 14.74 -30.17 19.80
C GLY A 474 15.31 -31.55 20.17
N ASP A 475 14.54 -32.61 19.94
CA ASP A 475 14.89 -33.99 20.29
C ASP A 475 14.77 -34.95 19.08
N LYS A 476 14.96 -36.25 19.32
CA LYS A 476 14.90 -37.27 18.25
C LYS A 476 13.47 -37.67 17.86
N THR A 477 12.47 -37.32 18.66
CA THR A 477 11.07 -37.68 18.43
C THR A 477 10.44 -36.62 17.55
N LYS A 478 10.11 -36.98 16.30
CA LYS A 478 9.63 -36.04 15.29
C LYS A 478 8.29 -36.45 14.70
N ASP A 479 7.52 -35.44 14.36
CA ASP A 479 6.31 -35.55 13.55
C ASP A 479 6.37 -34.45 12.49
N ASN A 480 6.75 -34.82 11.27
CA ASN A 480 6.98 -33.86 10.17
C ASN A 480 5.70 -33.10 9.77
N THR A 481 4.52 -33.58 10.17
CA THR A 481 3.24 -32.87 10.00
C THR A 481 3.32 -31.47 10.61
N PHE A 482 4.02 -31.34 11.74
CA PHE A 482 4.12 -30.07 12.47
C PHE A 482 5.01 -29.04 11.80
N HIS A 483 5.84 -29.39 10.82
CA HIS A 483 6.54 -28.38 10.04
C HIS A 483 5.54 -27.53 9.24
N LYS A 484 4.55 -28.19 8.61
CA LYS A 484 3.49 -27.50 7.87
C LYS A 484 2.57 -26.73 8.83
N VAL A 485 2.08 -27.42 9.87
CA VAL A 485 1.13 -26.83 10.83
C VAL A 485 1.74 -25.61 11.52
N ALA A 486 2.98 -25.70 12.00
CA ALA A 486 3.66 -24.59 12.65
C ALA A 486 3.95 -23.43 11.69
N SER A 487 4.30 -23.72 10.43
CA SER A 487 4.51 -22.69 9.40
C SER A 487 3.21 -21.92 9.10
N GLU A 488 2.10 -22.64 8.92
CA GLU A 488 0.78 -22.04 8.67
C GLU A 488 0.29 -21.25 9.89
N ALA A 489 0.44 -21.79 11.11
CA ALA A 489 0.11 -21.09 12.35
C ALA A 489 0.90 -19.78 12.50
N ALA A 490 2.22 -19.82 12.27
CA ALA A 490 3.08 -18.64 12.31
C ALA A 490 2.65 -17.60 11.26
N ALA A 491 2.29 -18.02 10.06
CA ALA A 491 1.81 -17.12 9.00
C ALA A 491 0.48 -16.44 9.36
N ILE A 492 -0.47 -17.17 9.94
CA ILE A 492 -1.76 -16.60 10.41
C ILE A 492 -1.52 -15.52 11.45
N VAL A 493 -0.69 -15.82 12.47
CA VAL A 493 -0.38 -14.85 13.54
C VAL A 493 0.42 -13.67 13.00
N THR A 494 1.32 -13.88 12.03
CA THR A 494 2.08 -12.81 11.38
C THR A 494 1.14 -11.84 10.65
N LEU A 495 0.16 -12.38 9.91
CA LEU A 495 -0.85 -11.57 9.23
C LEU A 495 -1.76 -10.83 10.23
N ASP A 496 -2.24 -11.52 11.28
CA ASP A 496 -3.07 -10.89 12.32
C ASP A 496 -2.32 -9.76 13.04
N TYR A 497 -1.05 -9.97 13.39
CA TYR A 497 -0.21 -8.95 14.00
C TYR A 497 0.05 -7.78 13.04
N ALA A 498 0.28 -8.05 11.75
CA ALA A 498 0.44 -7.00 10.74
C ALA A 498 -0.83 -6.14 10.57
N ILE A 499 -2.02 -6.72 10.76
CA ILE A 499 -3.30 -6.00 10.65
C ILE A 499 -3.63 -5.25 11.95
N HIS A 500 -3.49 -5.91 13.11
CA HIS A 500 -4.05 -5.44 14.38
C HIS A 500 -3.02 -5.06 15.44
N GLY A 501 -1.80 -5.62 15.36
CA GLY A 501 -0.78 -5.45 16.39
C GLY A 501 0.20 -4.30 16.12
N TRP A 502 0.42 -3.94 14.85
CA TRP A 502 1.36 -2.87 14.50
C TRP A 502 0.68 -1.52 14.30
N SER A 503 1.00 -0.55 15.15
CA SER A 503 0.53 0.83 15.02
C SER A 503 1.31 1.61 13.95
N ARG A 504 0.59 2.22 13.00
CA ARG A 504 1.19 3.22 12.08
C ARG A 504 1.28 4.54 12.82
N ARG A 505 2.49 4.95 13.17
CA ARG A 505 2.70 6.32 13.66
C ARG A 505 2.83 7.24 12.44
N PRO A 506 2.08 8.36 12.37
CA PRO A 506 2.38 9.39 11.40
C PRO A 506 3.83 9.85 11.63
N ALA A 507 4.56 10.12 10.55
CA ALA A 507 5.83 10.82 10.67
C ALA A 507 5.51 12.19 11.28
N LEU A 508 6.08 12.47 12.46
CA LEU A 508 5.95 13.76 13.12
C LEU A 508 6.61 14.87 12.30
#